data_AF-A0A9N9K6C9-F1
#
_entry.id   AF-A0A9N9K6C9-F1
#
_cell.length_a   1.000
_cell.length_b   1.000
_cell.length_c   1.000
_cell.angle_alpha   90.00
_cell.angle_beta   90.00
_cell.angle_gamma   90.00
#
_symmetry.space_group_name_H-M   'P 1'
#
loop_
_entity.id
_entity.type
_entity.pdbx_description
1 polymer ?
#
loop_
_entity_poly.entity_id
_entity_poly.type
_entity_poly.pdbx_seq_one_letter_code
_entity_poly.pdbx_strand_id
1 'polypeptide(L)'
;ASATSATKLIQTYVNCLSDKVVLLKNGINYQVSSTPQAYDYASFLRALDYDGMYWSISQWLDSCWLYRMLNYEEELKSDTESRLSLDDIGSENYCEYFDEAKEKERKTNIIAKELCNLFMSRCATFHSLRLETKAIQSNFPFLPSCNDSSNYLSNLRQLICLAEYKSELLIAISRICKDLQRICAGFPLSVLWKSHYETDAQNLVTRAEAQ
;
A
#
# COMPACT_ATOMS: atom_id res chain seq x y z
N ALA A 1 -18.16 -4.71 -0.21
CA ALA A 1 -18.14 -3.29 -0.59
C ALA A 1 -17.83 -3.20 -2.09
N SER A 2 -18.50 -2.35 -2.87
CA SER A 2 -18.17 -2.20 -4.30
C SER A 2 -16.82 -1.48 -4.47
N ALA A 3 -16.04 -1.84 -5.48
CA ALA A 3 -14.71 -1.26 -5.74
C ALA A 3 -14.75 0.29 -5.84
N THR A 4 -15.84 0.84 -6.38
CA THR A 4 -16.12 2.28 -6.47
C THR A 4 -16.21 2.98 -5.12
N SER A 5 -16.59 2.28 -4.06
CA SER A 5 -16.64 2.85 -2.70
C SER A 5 -15.26 2.95 -2.06
N ALA A 6 -14.36 2.00 -2.36
CA ALA A 6 -13.01 1.97 -1.79
C ALA A 6 -12.12 3.05 -2.42
N THR A 7 -12.17 3.23 -3.74
CA THR A 7 -11.38 4.26 -4.44
C THR A 7 -11.81 5.68 -4.05
N LYS A 8 -13.11 5.91 -3.85
CA LYS A 8 -13.63 7.18 -3.30
C LYS A 8 -13.13 7.45 -1.88
N LEU A 9 -13.06 6.42 -1.03
CA LEU A 9 -12.53 6.56 0.32
C LEU A 9 -11.02 6.91 0.30
N ILE A 10 -10.24 6.28 -0.57
CA ILE A 10 -8.83 6.65 -0.78
C ILE A 10 -8.72 8.10 -1.24
N GLN A 11 -9.52 8.52 -2.22
CA GLN A 11 -9.55 9.92 -2.65
C GLN A 11 -9.86 10.86 -1.48
N THR A 12 -10.82 10.52 -0.63
CA THR A 12 -11.14 11.31 0.58
C THR A 12 -9.93 11.47 1.48
N TYR A 13 -9.20 10.39 1.78
CA TYR A 13 -8.01 10.46 2.64
C TYR A 13 -6.81 11.15 1.98
N VAL A 14 -6.61 10.98 0.67
CA VAL A 14 -5.59 11.72 -0.09
C VAL A 14 -5.90 13.22 -0.06
N ASN A 15 -7.18 13.60 -0.11
CA ASN A 15 -7.58 14.99 0.02
C ASN A 15 -7.34 15.56 1.43
N CYS A 16 -7.36 14.73 2.49
CA CYS A 16 -7.01 15.10 3.87
C CYS A 16 -5.54 15.49 4.04
N LEU A 17 -4.65 15.08 3.13
CA LEU A 17 -3.21 15.33 3.26
C LEU A 17 -2.92 16.84 3.27
N SER A 18 -2.26 17.31 4.33
CA SER A 18 -1.94 18.72 4.53
C SER A 18 -0.86 19.21 3.56
N ASP A 19 0.11 18.34 3.25
CA ASP A 19 1.14 18.59 2.25
C ASP A 19 1.04 17.52 1.14
N LYS A 20 0.79 17.98 -0.08
CA LYS A 20 0.70 17.14 -1.30
C LYS A 20 1.94 17.29 -2.19
N VAL A 21 2.93 18.09 -1.79
CA VAL A 21 4.17 18.33 -2.54
C VAL A 21 4.92 17.03 -2.78
N VAL A 22 4.95 16.13 -1.79
CA VAL A 22 5.58 14.80 -1.94
C VAL A 22 4.91 13.99 -3.05
N LEU A 23 3.57 14.00 -3.12
CA LEU A 23 2.83 13.31 -4.17
C LEU A 23 3.12 13.91 -5.55
N LEU A 24 3.07 15.24 -5.66
CA LEU A 24 3.30 15.96 -6.92
C LEU A 24 4.72 15.75 -7.45
N LYS A 25 5.75 15.85 -6.60
CA LYS A 25 7.16 15.58 -6.95
C LYS A 25 7.38 14.16 -7.48
N ASN A 26 6.50 13.23 -7.13
CA ASN A 26 6.56 11.83 -7.55
C ASN A 26 5.62 11.49 -8.71
N GLY A 27 5.08 12.48 -9.41
CA GLY A 27 4.22 12.29 -10.58
C GLY A 27 2.78 11.89 -10.25
N ILE A 28 2.33 12.07 -9.00
CA ILE A 28 0.98 11.75 -8.53
C ILE A 28 0.16 13.04 -8.51
N ASN A 29 -0.46 13.37 -9.65
CA ASN A 29 -1.20 14.63 -9.86
C ASN A 29 -2.70 14.39 -10.17
N TYR A 30 -3.30 13.39 -9.53
CA TYR A 30 -4.68 12.99 -9.81
C TYR A 30 -5.66 13.85 -9.02
N GLN A 31 -6.25 14.85 -9.69
CA GLN A 31 -7.31 15.78 -9.21
C GLN A 31 -7.41 15.86 -7.68
N VAL A 32 -6.31 16.25 -7.05
CA VAL A 32 -6.26 16.39 -5.62
C VAL A 32 -6.97 17.69 -5.32
N SER A 33 -8.27 17.64 -5.02
CA SER A 33 -9.05 18.86 -4.83
C SER A 33 -8.41 19.69 -3.73
N SER A 34 -8.15 20.96 -4.02
CA SER A 34 -7.63 21.94 -3.06
C SER A 34 -8.70 22.37 -2.04
N THR A 35 -9.94 21.89 -2.18
CA THR A 35 -11.03 22.23 -1.27
C THR A 35 -10.66 21.82 0.15
N PRO A 36 -10.61 22.77 1.10
CA PRO A 36 -10.40 22.46 2.50
C PRO A 36 -11.45 21.45 2.93
N GLN A 37 -11.02 20.30 3.43
CA GLN A 37 -11.97 19.36 3.98
C GLN A 37 -12.54 19.95 5.26
N ALA A 38 -13.87 20.02 5.31
CA ALA A 38 -14.58 20.49 6.48
C ALA A 38 -14.44 19.56 7.70
N TYR A 39 -13.96 18.32 7.50
CA TYR A 39 -13.91 17.27 8.51
C TYR A 39 -12.56 16.52 8.51
N ASP A 40 -11.98 16.35 9.70
CA ASP A 40 -10.77 15.55 9.94
C ASP A 40 -11.12 14.05 10.04
N TYR A 41 -11.39 13.43 8.89
CA TYR A 41 -11.74 12.00 8.82
C TYR A 41 -10.66 11.08 9.41
N ALA A 42 -9.39 11.48 9.37
CA ALA A 42 -8.28 10.70 9.89
C ALA A 42 -8.36 10.55 11.43
N SER A 43 -8.82 11.59 12.12
CA SER A 43 -8.99 11.56 13.60
C SER A 43 -10.00 10.52 14.11
N PHE A 44 -10.94 10.11 13.25
CA PHE A 44 -11.97 9.11 13.57
C PHE A 44 -11.55 7.69 13.22
N LEU A 45 -10.40 7.48 12.57
CA LEU A 45 -9.93 6.14 12.28
C LEU A 45 -9.77 5.36 13.59
N ARG A 46 -10.26 4.12 13.63
CA ARG A 46 -10.17 3.23 14.80
C ARG A 46 -9.54 1.89 14.48
N ALA A 47 -9.65 1.47 13.22
CA ALA A 47 -9.11 0.22 12.73
C ALA A 47 -8.48 0.47 11.37
N LEU A 48 -7.29 -0.10 11.15
CA LEU A 48 -6.68 -0.12 9.83
C LEU A 48 -6.43 -1.57 9.41
N ASP A 49 -6.97 -1.88 8.24
CA ASP A 49 -6.52 -2.99 7.42
C ASP A 49 -5.50 -2.44 6.42
N TYR A 50 -4.22 -2.64 6.68
CA TYR A 50 -3.15 -2.06 5.87
C TYR A 50 -3.17 -2.65 4.46
N ASP A 51 -3.36 -3.95 4.34
CA ASP A 51 -3.46 -4.64 3.06
C ASP A 51 -4.67 -4.13 2.27
N GLY A 52 -5.84 -4.08 2.92
CA GLY A 52 -7.05 -3.53 2.30
C GLY A 52 -6.86 -2.10 1.80
N MET A 53 -6.20 -1.24 2.60
CA MET A 53 -5.84 0.11 2.19
C MET A 53 -4.87 0.10 1.00
N TYR A 54 -3.79 -0.68 1.07
CA TYR A 54 -2.76 -0.78 0.04
C TYR A 54 -3.35 -1.19 -1.32
N TRP A 55 -4.17 -2.24 -1.32
CA TRP A 55 -4.91 -2.69 -2.50
C TRP A 55 -5.86 -1.61 -3.02
N SER A 56 -6.56 -0.90 -2.13
CA SER A 56 -7.48 0.17 -2.51
C SER A 56 -6.75 1.36 -3.15
N ILE A 57 -5.54 1.70 -2.69
CA ILE A 57 -4.69 2.73 -3.29
C ILE A 57 -4.28 2.30 -4.70
N SER A 58 -3.82 1.06 -4.85
CA SER A 58 -3.44 0.49 -6.14
C SER A 58 -4.60 0.54 -7.15
N GLN A 59 -5.82 0.19 -6.73
CA GLN A 59 -7.04 0.30 -7.54
C GLN A 59 -7.47 1.75 -7.83
N TRP A 60 -7.25 2.66 -6.89
CA TRP A 60 -7.50 4.09 -7.10
C TRP A 60 -6.57 4.65 -8.17
N LEU A 61 -5.29 4.29 -8.15
CA LEU A 61 -4.33 4.68 -9.20
C LEU A 61 -4.75 4.17 -10.58
N ASP A 62 -5.21 2.92 -10.69
CA ASP A 62 -5.74 2.37 -11.94
C ASP A 62 -6.95 3.17 -12.44
N SER A 63 -7.86 3.51 -11.53
CA SER A 63 -9.05 4.30 -11.85
C SER A 63 -8.67 5.69 -12.36
N CYS A 64 -7.69 6.33 -11.75
CA CYS A 64 -7.20 7.64 -12.16
C CYS A 64 -6.46 7.60 -13.50
N TRP A 65 -5.68 6.56 -13.76
CA TRP A 65 -5.04 6.33 -15.04
C TRP A 65 -6.08 6.11 -16.14
N LEU A 66 -7.07 5.25 -15.90
CA LEU A 66 -8.15 4.97 -16.85
C LEU A 66 -8.96 6.23 -17.17
N TYR A 67 -9.32 7.02 -16.17
CA TYR A 67 -10.00 8.30 -16.37
C TYR A 67 -9.19 9.25 -17.25
N ARG A 68 -7.87 9.35 -17.02
CA ARG A 68 -7.01 10.15 -17.89
C ARG A 68 -6.97 9.61 -19.31
N MET A 69 -6.79 8.31 -19.49
CA MET A 69 -6.74 7.69 -20.82
C MET A 69 -8.02 7.94 -21.61
N LEU A 70 -9.18 7.74 -20.98
CA LEU A 70 -10.49 7.94 -21.60
C LEU A 70 -10.77 9.42 -21.96
N ASN A 71 -10.32 10.36 -21.13
CA ASN A 71 -10.53 11.79 -21.39
C ASN A 71 -9.46 12.40 -22.30
N TYR A 72 -8.27 11.79 -22.41
CA TYR A 72 -7.27 12.17 -23.42
C TYR A 72 -7.80 11.90 -24.84
N GLU A 73 -8.60 10.83 -25.01
CA GLU A 73 -9.27 10.56 -26.28
C GLU A 73 -10.35 11.60 -26.63
N GLU A 74 -11.00 12.24 -25.65
CA GLU A 74 -11.95 13.35 -25.89
C GLU A 74 -11.24 14.62 -26.36
N GLU A 75 -10.08 14.96 -25.76
CA GLU A 75 -9.29 16.12 -26.18
C GLU A 75 -8.72 15.94 -27.60
N LEU A 76 -8.21 14.75 -27.94
CA LEU A 76 -7.80 14.42 -29.31
C LEU A 76 -8.98 14.44 -30.30
N LYS A 77 -10.15 13.89 -29.94
CA LYS A 77 -11.34 13.93 -30.83
C LYS A 77 -11.84 15.35 -31.10
N SER A 78 -11.55 16.32 -30.23
CA SER A 78 -11.86 17.73 -30.49
C SER A 78 -10.89 18.42 -31.48
N ASP A 79 -9.65 17.94 -31.56
CA ASP A 79 -8.62 18.46 -32.48
C ASP A 79 -8.47 17.65 -33.79
N THR A 80 -9.08 16.45 -33.87
CA THR A 80 -8.94 15.53 -35.02
C THR A 80 -9.86 15.86 -36.21
N GLU A 81 -10.65 16.94 -36.18
CA GLU A 81 -11.22 17.51 -37.42
C GLU A 81 -10.19 18.34 -38.21
N SER A 82 -8.99 18.59 -37.67
CA SER A 82 -8.04 19.53 -38.29
C SER A 82 -6.76 18.93 -38.88
N ARG A 83 -6.37 17.68 -38.61
CA ARG A 83 -5.05 17.18 -39.06
C ARG A 83 -5.05 15.70 -39.45
N LEU A 84 -5.19 15.47 -40.75
CA LEU A 84 -4.86 14.21 -41.42
C LEU A 84 -3.36 13.88 -41.32
N SER A 85 -3.11 12.57 -41.36
CA SER A 85 -1.86 11.83 -41.62
C SER A 85 -0.78 11.84 -40.53
N LEU A 86 -0.45 10.65 -40.04
CA LEU A 86 0.90 10.09 -40.09
C LEU A 86 0.90 8.60 -39.78
N ASP A 87 1.87 7.92 -40.39
CA ASP A 87 1.92 6.51 -40.71
C ASP A 87 2.24 5.56 -39.54
N ASP A 88 1.72 4.35 -39.72
CA ASP A 88 2.23 3.03 -39.35
C ASP A 88 3.68 2.94 -38.85
N ILE A 89 3.89 2.64 -37.56
CA ILE A 89 4.93 1.72 -37.07
C ILE A 89 4.38 0.95 -35.86
N GLY A 90 3.90 -0.27 -36.11
CA GLY A 90 3.72 -1.28 -35.07
C GLY A 90 5.06 -1.74 -34.50
N SER A 91 5.26 -1.53 -33.20
CA SER A 91 6.31 -2.19 -32.43
C SER A 91 5.70 -2.63 -31.10
N GLU A 92 5.38 -3.93 -31.02
CA GLU A 92 4.87 -4.59 -29.81
C GLU A 92 5.88 -4.46 -28.66
N ASN A 93 5.56 -3.63 -27.68
CA ASN A 93 6.47 -3.24 -26.60
C ASN A 93 6.22 -4.09 -25.34
N TYR A 94 6.74 -5.32 -25.32
CA TYR A 94 6.71 -6.17 -24.11
C TYR A 94 7.55 -5.61 -22.95
N CYS A 95 8.38 -4.59 -23.19
CA CYS A 95 9.26 -3.97 -22.20
C CYS A 95 8.56 -2.87 -21.37
N GLU A 96 7.50 -2.22 -21.89
CA GLU A 96 6.76 -1.17 -21.17
C GLU A 96 5.96 -1.70 -19.98
N TYR A 97 5.41 -2.92 -20.08
CA TYR A 97 4.50 -3.47 -19.07
C TYR A 97 5.19 -3.77 -17.72
N PHE A 98 6.48 -4.11 -17.74
CA PHE A 98 7.25 -4.38 -16.52
C PHE A 98 7.63 -3.10 -15.77
N ASP A 99 7.75 -1.98 -16.48
CA ASP A 99 8.06 -0.67 -15.90
C ASP A 99 6.81 -0.05 -15.26
N GLU A 100 5.63 -0.24 -15.87
CA GLU A 100 4.36 0.25 -15.31
C GLU A 100 3.98 -0.41 -13.99
N ALA A 101 4.16 -1.72 -13.86
CA ALA A 101 3.84 -2.44 -12.61
C ALA A 101 4.73 -1.97 -11.44
N LYS A 102 6.02 -1.77 -11.70
CA LYS A 102 6.97 -1.24 -10.71
C LYS A 102 6.69 0.21 -10.36
N GLU A 103 6.38 1.04 -11.35
CA GLU A 103 6.05 2.44 -11.13
C GLU A 103 4.73 2.59 -10.34
N LYS A 104 3.76 1.73 -10.60
CA LYS A 104 2.52 1.63 -9.84
C LYS A 104 2.78 1.21 -8.39
N GLU A 105 3.59 0.17 -8.18
CA GLU A 105 4.00 -0.26 -6.83
C GLU A 105 4.69 0.89 -6.09
N ARG A 106 5.62 1.60 -6.75
CA ARG A 106 6.32 2.76 -6.19
C ARG A 106 5.34 3.87 -5.77
N LYS A 107 4.40 4.24 -6.63
CA LYS A 107 3.36 5.25 -6.32
C LYS A 107 2.45 4.79 -5.18
N THR A 108 2.08 3.51 -5.16
CA THR A 108 1.27 2.91 -4.09
C THR A 108 2.00 3.02 -2.75
N ASN A 109 3.29 2.68 -2.72
CA ASN A 109 4.12 2.78 -1.52
C ASN A 109 4.20 4.21 -0.97
N ILE A 110 4.33 5.20 -1.85
CA ILE A 110 4.40 6.62 -1.45
C ILE A 110 3.07 7.06 -0.84
N ILE A 111 1.95 6.78 -1.50
CA ILE A 111 0.62 7.17 -0.98
C ILE A 111 0.34 6.44 0.33
N ALA A 112 0.63 5.13 0.40
CA ALA A 112 0.44 4.36 1.61
C ALA A 112 1.23 4.99 2.77
N LYS A 113 2.50 5.35 2.55
CA LYS A 113 3.33 6.02 3.56
C LYS A 113 2.73 7.34 4.03
N GLU A 114 2.30 8.21 3.11
CA GLU A 114 1.71 9.50 3.49
C GLU A 114 0.36 9.35 4.21
N LEU A 115 -0.47 8.39 3.82
CA LEU A 115 -1.70 8.08 4.56
C LEU A 115 -1.40 7.52 5.95
N CYS A 116 -0.38 6.67 6.09
CA CYS A 116 0.07 6.18 7.38
C CYS A 116 0.52 7.36 8.28
N ASN A 117 1.34 8.27 7.77
CA ASN A 117 1.77 9.47 8.51
C ASN A 117 0.58 10.35 8.95
N LEU A 118 -0.41 10.52 8.06
CA LEU A 118 -1.64 11.22 8.37
C LEU A 118 -2.39 10.54 9.53
N PHE A 119 -2.55 9.22 9.47
CA PHE A 119 -3.25 8.48 10.52
C PHE A 119 -2.49 8.53 11.84
N MET A 120 -1.16 8.39 11.83
CA MET A 120 -0.32 8.47 13.03
C MET A 120 -0.40 9.82 13.71
N SER A 121 -0.44 10.90 12.93
CA SER A 121 -0.46 12.26 13.47
C SER A 121 -1.84 12.70 13.97
N ARG A 122 -2.92 12.11 13.44
CA ARG A 122 -4.31 12.54 13.74
C ARG A 122 -5.10 11.56 14.59
N CYS A 123 -4.74 10.28 14.61
CA CYS A 123 -5.50 9.26 15.30
C CYS A 123 -5.01 9.05 16.75
N ALA A 124 -5.73 9.63 17.71
CA ALA A 124 -5.46 9.42 19.14
C ALA A 124 -5.98 8.08 19.69
N THR A 125 -6.84 7.38 18.94
CA THR A 125 -7.73 6.33 19.47
C THR A 125 -7.73 5.09 18.56
N PHE A 126 -6.54 4.68 18.14
CA PHE A 126 -6.37 3.54 17.24
C PHE A 126 -6.48 2.21 18.00
N HIS A 127 -7.46 1.38 17.67
CA HIS A 127 -7.79 0.16 18.43
C HIS A 127 -7.39 -1.13 17.73
N SER A 128 -7.35 -1.17 16.40
CA SER A 128 -7.13 -2.40 15.65
C SER A 128 -6.16 -2.18 14.48
N LEU A 129 -5.15 -3.02 14.39
CA LEU A 129 -4.19 -3.06 13.30
C LEU A 129 -4.19 -4.45 12.68
N ARG A 130 -4.41 -4.53 11.37
CA ARG A 130 -4.37 -5.76 10.60
C ARG A 130 -3.33 -5.66 9.49
N LEU A 131 -2.44 -6.65 9.48
CA LEU A 131 -1.25 -6.80 8.66
C LEU A 131 -1.18 -8.25 8.17
N GLU A 132 -1.65 -8.52 6.97
CA GLU A 132 -1.85 -9.89 6.46
C GLU A 132 -0.82 -10.36 5.45
N THR A 133 -0.31 -9.50 4.56
CA THR A 133 0.44 -9.97 3.37
C THR A 133 1.77 -9.25 3.12
N LYS A 134 2.38 -9.58 1.96
CA LYS A 134 3.65 -9.05 1.42
C LYS A 134 3.64 -7.54 1.11
N ALA A 135 2.51 -6.85 1.23
CA ALA A 135 2.43 -5.39 1.09
C ALA A 135 3.34 -4.66 2.10
N ILE A 136 3.76 -5.37 3.15
CA ILE A 136 4.81 -4.97 4.06
C ILE A 136 6.15 -5.43 3.47
N GLN A 137 6.67 -4.68 2.49
CA GLN A 137 8.09 -4.73 2.17
C GLN A 137 8.86 -3.85 3.15
N SER A 138 10.18 -4.04 3.24
CA SER A 138 11.17 -3.56 4.23
C SER A 138 11.09 -2.12 4.78
N ASN A 139 10.20 -1.26 4.27
CA ASN A 139 9.94 0.10 4.76
C ASN A 139 8.51 0.23 5.31
N PHE A 140 8.14 -0.63 6.26
CA PHE A 140 6.84 -0.54 6.92
C PHE A 140 6.70 0.80 7.65
N PRO A 141 5.74 1.67 7.30
CA PRO A 141 5.66 3.01 7.87
C PRO A 141 5.20 3.00 9.34
N PHE A 142 4.57 1.90 9.78
CA PHE A 142 3.93 1.74 11.08
C PHE A 142 4.86 1.22 12.19
N LEU A 143 6.11 1.65 12.20
CA LEU A 143 7.00 1.40 13.34
C LEU A 143 6.80 2.49 14.39
N PRO A 144 6.26 2.16 15.58
CA PRO A 144 6.05 3.17 16.60
C PRO A 144 7.39 3.59 17.22
N SER A 145 7.59 4.90 17.39
CA SER A 145 8.71 5.43 18.17
C SER A 145 8.51 5.06 19.65
N CYS A 146 9.51 4.41 20.25
CA CYS A 146 9.45 3.94 21.63
C CYS A 146 9.43 5.08 22.67
N ASN A 147 9.73 6.32 22.26
CA ASN A 147 9.94 7.45 23.16
C ASN A 147 8.77 8.46 23.19
N ASP A 148 7.72 8.27 22.39
CA ASP A 148 6.56 9.16 22.38
C ASP A 148 5.45 8.65 23.30
N SER A 149 5.17 9.38 24.38
CA SER A 149 4.06 9.09 25.30
C SER A 149 2.67 9.28 24.67
N SER A 150 2.61 9.99 23.54
CA SER A 150 1.43 10.21 22.70
C SER A 150 1.36 9.24 21.51
N ASN A 151 1.96 8.05 21.64
CA ASN A 151 2.00 7.09 20.54
C ASN A 151 0.58 6.70 20.10
N TYR A 152 0.31 6.81 18.81
CA TYR A 152 -0.98 6.49 18.19
C TYR A 152 -1.39 5.01 18.40
N LEU A 153 -0.44 4.11 18.71
CA LEU A 153 -0.72 2.71 19.05
C LEU A 153 -0.94 2.47 20.55
N SER A 154 -0.78 3.46 21.43
CA SER A 154 -0.94 3.26 22.89
C SER A 154 -2.28 2.62 23.28
N ASN A 155 -3.34 2.93 22.54
CA ASN A 155 -4.70 2.40 22.72
C ASN A 155 -5.00 1.13 21.90
N LEU A 156 -3.98 0.50 21.29
CA LEU A 156 -4.16 -0.67 20.44
C LEU A 156 -4.67 -1.86 21.27
N ARG A 157 -5.85 -2.37 20.91
CA ARG A 157 -6.51 -3.51 21.57
C ARG A 157 -6.36 -4.80 20.78
N GLN A 158 -6.22 -4.69 19.47
CA GLN A 158 -6.11 -5.84 18.58
C GLN A 158 -4.99 -5.66 17.57
N LEU A 159 -4.12 -6.67 17.50
CA LEU A 159 -3.11 -6.81 16.45
C LEU A 159 -3.33 -8.13 15.71
N ILE A 160 -3.48 -8.05 14.39
CA ILE A 160 -3.42 -9.20 13.49
C ILE A 160 -2.16 -9.01 12.63
N CYS A 161 -1.19 -9.90 12.77
CA CYS A 161 0.11 -9.84 12.09
C CYS A 161 0.46 -11.21 11.48
N LEU A 162 0.13 -11.39 10.20
CA LEU A 162 0.40 -12.59 9.42
C LEU A 162 1.59 -12.43 8.45
N ALA A 163 2.14 -11.22 8.32
CA ALA A 163 3.27 -10.88 7.44
C ALA A 163 4.65 -11.34 7.97
N GLU A 164 5.70 -11.36 7.14
CA GLU A 164 7.02 -11.93 7.49
C GLU A 164 7.83 -11.12 8.53
N TYR A 165 7.64 -9.79 8.60
CA TYR A 165 8.43 -8.88 9.46
C TYR A 165 7.88 -8.70 10.88
N LYS A 166 7.72 -9.81 11.61
CA LYS A 166 6.96 -9.82 12.88
C LYS A 166 7.74 -9.35 14.10
N SER A 167 9.02 -9.66 14.18
CA SER A 167 9.76 -9.54 15.45
C SER A 167 9.92 -8.10 15.91
N GLU A 168 10.40 -7.21 15.03
CA GLU A 168 10.62 -5.80 15.36
C GLU A 168 9.30 -5.08 15.69
N LEU A 169 8.26 -5.31 14.90
CA LEU A 169 6.94 -4.74 15.14
C LEU A 169 6.35 -5.23 16.46
N LEU A 170 6.40 -6.54 16.74
CA LEU A 170 5.91 -7.11 18.00
C LEU A 170 6.70 -6.57 19.20
N ILE A 171 8.03 -6.42 19.08
CA ILE A 171 8.87 -5.80 20.11
C ILE A 171 8.46 -4.34 20.32
N ALA A 172 8.30 -3.57 19.25
CA ALA A 172 7.94 -2.16 19.33
C ALA A 172 6.54 -1.97 19.97
N ILE A 173 5.56 -2.77 19.55
CA ILE A 173 4.20 -2.79 20.12
C ILE A 173 4.24 -3.20 21.60
N SER A 174 5.04 -4.20 21.97
CA SER A 174 5.13 -4.69 23.36
C SER A 174 5.60 -3.63 24.35
N ARG A 175 6.35 -2.62 23.89
CA ARG A 175 6.86 -1.54 24.73
C ARG A 175 5.85 -0.41 24.95
N ILE A 176 4.83 -0.32 24.10
CA ILE A 176 3.96 0.86 23.99
C ILE A 176 2.51 0.53 24.32
N CYS A 177 2.03 -0.62 23.85
CA CYS A 177 0.63 -1.03 23.99
C CYS A 177 0.44 -1.75 25.32
N LYS A 178 -0.25 -1.12 26.28
CA LYS A 178 -0.53 -1.70 27.59
C LYS A 178 -1.87 -2.44 27.66
N ASP A 179 -2.81 -2.09 26.78
CA ASP A 179 -4.18 -2.59 26.78
C ASP A 179 -4.47 -3.57 25.63
N LEU A 180 -3.43 -4.30 25.19
CA LEU A 180 -3.54 -5.24 24.07
C LEU A 180 -4.33 -6.48 24.50
N GLN A 181 -5.54 -6.65 23.95
CA GLN A 181 -6.47 -7.72 24.32
C GLN A 181 -6.34 -8.94 23.41
N ARG A 182 -5.96 -8.74 22.15
CA ARG A 182 -5.90 -9.81 21.15
C ARG A 182 -4.69 -9.66 20.25
N ILE A 183 -3.90 -10.73 20.16
CA ILE A 183 -2.83 -10.87 19.18
C ILE A 183 -3.12 -12.11 18.34
N CYS A 184 -3.14 -11.94 17.02
CA CYS A 184 -3.16 -13.04 16.07
C CYS A 184 -1.88 -12.97 15.24
N ALA A 185 -0.93 -13.87 15.51
CA ALA A 185 0.29 -14.00 14.72
C ALA A 185 0.17 -15.21 13.79
N GLY A 186 0.23 -14.99 12.48
CA GLY A 186 0.15 -16.06 11.47
C GLY A 186 1.53 -16.38 10.93
N PHE A 187 1.92 -17.66 10.85
CA PHE A 187 3.21 -18.09 10.30
C PHE A 187 3.00 -18.56 8.86
N PRO A 188 3.27 -17.72 7.85
CA PRO A 188 3.13 -18.15 6.47
C PRO A 188 4.12 -19.28 6.23
N LEU A 189 3.60 -20.47 5.94
CA LEU A 189 4.40 -21.67 5.67
C LEU A 189 5.15 -21.56 4.32
N SER A 190 4.96 -20.49 3.55
CA SER A 190 5.32 -20.40 2.14
C SER A 190 6.81 -20.23 1.81
N VAL A 191 7.70 -20.07 2.80
CA VAL A 191 9.15 -19.90 2.53
C VAL A 191 10.02 -21.04 3.06
N LEU A 192 9.59 -21.76 4.11
CA LEU A 192 10.42 -22.81 4.71
C LEU A 192 10.25 -24.19 4.08
N TRP A 193 9.11 -24.49 3.46
CA TRP A 193 8.87 -25.84 2.92
C TRP A 193 9.71 -26.10 1.67
N LYS A 194 9.82 -25.13 0.76
CA LYS A 194 10.51 -25.36 -0.51
C LYS A 194 12.01 -25.57 -0.32
N SER A 195 12.65 -24.75 0.52
CA SER A 195 14.09 -24.89 0.79
C SER A 195 14.43 -26.13 1.61
N HIS A 196 13.59 -26.55 2.57
CA HIS A 196 13.85 -27.76 3.35
C HIS A 196 13.78 -29.02 2.47
N TYR A 197 12.74 -29.15 1.66
CA TYR A 197 12.60 -30.32 0.79
C TYR A 197 13.60 -30.32 -0.39
N GLU A 198 13.96 -29.17 -0.95
CA GLU A 198 15.02 -29.09 -1.96
C GLU A 198 16.37 -29.49 -1.37
N THR A 199 16.70 -29.03 -0.15
CA THR A 199 17.95 -29.39 0.53
C THR A 199 17.99 -30.87 0.91
N ASP A 200 16.88 -31.40 1.44
CA ASP A 200 16.76 -32.82 1.78
C ASP A 200 16.78 -33.71 0.54
N ALA A 201 16.16 -33.29 -0.56
CA ALA A 201 16.23 -33.97 -1.85
C ALA A 201 17.65 -33.96 -2.41
N GLN A 202 18.35 -32.81 -2.39
CA GLN A 202 19.74 -32.72 -2.82
C GLN A 202 20.66 -33.63 -2.00
N ASN A 203 20.47 -33.68 -0.68
CA ASN A 203 21.25 -34.52 0.22
C ASN A 203 20.97 -36.02 0.02
N LEU A 204 19.73 -36.39 -0.31
CA LEU A 204 19.36 -37.78 -0.64
C LEU A 204 19.96 -38.21 -1.98
N VAL A 205 19.94 -37.36 -3.00
CA VAL A 205 20.57 -37.62 -4.30
C VAL A 205 22.09 -37.80 -4.13
N THR A 206 22.74 -36.89 -3.40
CA THR A 206 24.19 -36.96 -3.14
C THR A 206 24.58 -38.23 -2.37
N ARG A 207 23.70 -38.73 -1.48
CA ARG A 207 23.92 -40.00 -0.76
C ARG A 207 23.71 -41.24 -1.63
N ALA A 208 22.79 -41.18 -2.60
CA ALA A 208 22.53 -42.27 -3.53
C ALA A 208 23.63 -42.39 -4.61
N GLU A 209 24.25 -41.28 -5.00
CA GLU A 209 25.37 -41.25 -5.97
C GLU A 209 26.73 -41.62 -5.35
N ALA A 210 26.82 -41.66 -4.01
CA ALA A 210 28.03 -42.03 -3.27
C ALA A 210 28.10 -43.51 -2.87
N GLN A 211 27.13 -44.34 -3.31
CA GLN A 211 27.10 -45.80 -3.13
C GLN A 211 27.34 -46.51 -4.46
#